data_AF-A0A934XNY0-F1
#
_entry.id   AF-A0A934XNY0-F1
#
_cell.length_a   1.000
_cell.length_b   1.000
_cell.length_c   1.000
_cell.angle_alpha   90.00
_cell.angle_beta   90.00
_cell.angle_gamma   90.00
#
_symmetry.space_group_name_H-M   'P 1'
#
loop_
_entity.id
_entity.type
_entity.pdbx_description
1 polymer ?
#
loop_
_entity_poly.entity_id
_entity_poly.type
_entity_poly.pdbx_seq_one_letter_code
_entity_poly.pdbx_strand_id
1 'polypeptide(L)'
;MLTLYPPGSDPLDDNRIDIAFFLFEIASEQDLQTWSNAHITIGRPQLPDTEVVRSQVLVDPAGVLRRVLHSLRTTEIGPSQAVELTHGSLVLSISTYTHADYMTSLLDMIADSIEFAPGAPRNLNELFGRNESWPSLESVVEANRLQPAPTCDLACRDAQLEAGLPVLPSVSPDPDFAEYERRFYEWFDSHPVLRGVDAQTVQPEGDVQSSRKALPANWWSPIHLGSGTVNVNCTSDKHTGNAGFALDIGVPTNTNVYAAQAGQVMYRDWDSSGYGYRMDVHTSVNMANESRVYRHLYAHLTSFISALNDNVTRDTIIAKSGATTGPNPPPATPPVPIAPHLHFHINLHNASTDAVDASPLLGFVPMTTYPNSGATCGTIYPLNSAQSLRIIEPAAFTERYQPRSDHYWFCYQSDSLTSQRTTECFMKGMPNNGQGWNANPWDYWLSPELRYANVSFKQTGRYYIWVCGLGGTVNDDSLHMGRDDYPYDTSREITGYASAAWRWQSIKMNGARPYLDVSEGERVINIWMREDGMRIDRVLLTRQVGYNPTGNIRCGGY
;
A
#
# COMPACT_ATOMS: atom_id res chain seq x y z
N MET A 1 -12.72 7.85 15.52
CA MET A 1 -13.94 7.49 14.76
C MET A 1 -13.64 6.24 13.93
N LEU A 2 -14.55 5.26 13.94
CA LEU A 2 -14.52 4.04 13.13
C LEU A 2 -15.72 4.09 12.19
N THR A 3 -15.51 3.90 10.89
CA THR A 3 -16.60 3.86 9.91
C THR A 3 -16.72 2.46 9.32
N LEU A 4 -17.92 1.91 9.37
CA LEU A 4 -18.29 0.63 8.76
C LEU A 4 -19.11 0.91 7.51
N TYR A 5 -18.68 0.33 6.40
CA TYR A 5 -19.45 0.34 5.16
C TYR A 5 -20.06 -1.04 4.96
N PRO A 6 -21.37 -1.13 4.67
CA PRO A 6 -21.95 -2.31 4.04
C PRO A 6 -21.08 -2.76 2.88
N PRO A 7 -20.93 -4.09 2.69
CA PRO A 7 -20.24 -4.60 1.52
C PRO A 7 -20.92 -4.08 0.25
N GLY A 8 -20.26 -3.14 -0.43
CA GLY A 8 -20.68 -2.63 -1.73
C GLY A 8 -21.50 -1.36 -1.80
N SER A 9 -21.71 -0.65 -0.69
CA SER A 9 -22.23 0.71 -0.72
C SER A 9 -21.12 1.72 -1.04
N ASP A 10 -21.45 2.81 -1.74
CA ASP A 10 -20.53 3.94 -1.96
C ASP A 10 -20.04 4.47 -0.58
N PRO A 11 -18.75 4.77 -0.39
CA PRO A 11 -18.32 5.48 0.83
C PRO A 11 -18.97 6.86 1.02
N LEU A 12 -19.56 7.43 -0.03
CA LEU A 12 -20.39 8.63 -0.02
C LEU A 12 -21.89 8.34 0.12
N ASP A 13 -22.32 7.08 0.08
CA ASP A 13 -23.72 6.71 0.29
C ASP A 13 -24.12 6.89 1.76
N ASP A 14 -25.41 7.14 1.95
CA ASP A 14 -26.05 7.26 3.24
C ASP A 14 -26.12 5.94 4.03
N ASN A 15 -25.77 4.84 3.37
CA ASN A 15 -25.72 3.50 3.92
C ASN A 15 -24.35 3.23 4.57
N ARG A 16 -23.85 4.08 5.45
CA ARG A 16 -22.66 3.80 6.28
C ARG A 16 -22.99 3.87 7.75
N ILE A 17 -22.16 3.24 8.59
CA ILE A 17 -22.29 3.28 10.04
C ILE A 17 -21.03 3.92 10.63
N ASP A 18 -21.17 5.10 11.22
CA ASP A 18 -20.09 5.79 11.91
C ASP A 18 -20.18 5.53 13.41
N ILE A 19 -19.08 5.10 14.01
CA ILE A 19 -18.93 4.79 15.44
C ILE A 19 -17.89 5.73 16.04
N ALA A 20 -18.30 6.57 16.99
CA ALA A 20 -17.41 7.51 17.65
C ALA A 20 -17.90 7.84 19.06
N PHE A 21 -16.95 8.11 19.98
CA PHE A 21 -17.30 8.75 21.24
C PHE A 21 -17.45 10.26 21.03
N PHE A 22 -18.41 10.85 21.71
CA PHE A 22 -18.48 12.29 21.84
C PHE A 22 -17.42 12.77 22.85
N LEU A 23 -16.74 13.87 22.53
CA LEU A 23 -15.70 14.46 23.39
C LEU A 23 -16.29 15.33 24.52
N PHE A 24 -17.45 14.92 25.04
CA PHE A 24 -18.12 15.53 26.17
C PHE A 24 -18.61 14.44 27.10
N GLU A 25 -18.48 14.69 28.40
CA GLU A 25 -18.97 13.78 29.41
C GLU A 25 -20.45 14.03 29.70
N ILE A 26 -21.21 12.95 29.92
CA ILE A 26 -22.56 13.00 30.46
C ILE A 26 -22.53 12.87 31.98
N ALA A 27 -23.28 13.73 32.68
CA ALA A 27 -23.37 13.65 34.13
C ALA A 27 -24.19 12.42 34.58
N SER A 28 -23.87 11.90 35.76
CA SER A 28 -24.50 10.70 36.31
C SER A 28 -26.01 10.83 36.54
N GLU A 29 -26.56 12.03 36.67
CA GLU A 29 -28.01 12.26 36.85
C GLU A 29 -28.70 12.77 35.59
N GLN A 30 -27.93 13.00 34.51
CA GLN A 30 -28.46 13.63 33.32
C GLN A 30 -29.11 12.61 32.38
N ASP A 31 -30.33 12.93 31.96
CA ASP A 31 -31.05 12.16 30.96
C ASP A 31 -30.31 12.20 29.60
N LEU A 32 -30.15 11.04 28.97
CA LEU A 32 -29.36 10.91 27.74
C LEU A 32 -30.01 11.65 26.57
N GLN A 33 -31.34 11.68 26.47
CA GLN A 33 -32.04 12.43 25.43
C GLN A 33 -31.84 13.93 25.60
N THR A 34 -31.92 14.42 26.83
CA THR A 34 -31.68 15.83 27.16
C THR A 34 -30.24 16.23 26.84
N TRP A 35 -29.27 15.40 27.21
CA TRP A 35 -27.85 15.61 26.89
C TRP A 35 -27.60 15.58 25.37
N SER A 36 -28.17 14.60 24.66
CA SER A 36 -28.05 14.45 23.20
C SER A 36 -28.59 15.67 22.44
N ASN A 37 -29.74 16.18 22.88
CA ASN A 37 -30.32 17.40 22.33
C ASN A 37 -29.41 18.61 22.57
N ALA A 38 -28.85 18.76 23.78
CA ALA A 38 -27.88 19.82 24.06
C ALA A 38 -26.60 19.68 23.22
N HIS A 39 -26.16 18.46 22.92
CA HIS A 39 -24.98 18.23 22.09
C HIS A 39 -25.20 18.74 20.66
N ILE A 40 -26.38 18.49 20.11
CA ILE A 40 -26.73 18.93 18.75
C ILE A 40 -26.80 20.44 18.63
N THR A 41 -27.22 21.14 19.68
CA THR A 41 -27.30 22.59 19.65
C THR A 41 -25.94 23.29 19.64
N ILE A 42 -24.83 22.56 19.90
CA ILE A 42 -23.47 23.10 19.69
C ILE A 42 -23.26 23.49 18.23
N GLY A 43 -23.65 22.61 17.30
CA GLY A 43 -23.44 22.79 15.86
C GLY A 43 -24.63 23.43 15.13
N ARG A 44 -25.79 23.55 15.79
CA ARG A 44 -27.04 24.03 15.19
C ARG A 44 -27.84 24.93 16.14
N PRO A 45 -28.27 26.13 15.73
CA PRO A 45 -29.03 27.02 16.61
C PRO A 45 -30.41 26.48 17.04
N GLN A 46 -30.96 25.52 16.29
CA GLN A 46 -32.27 24.93 16.55
C GLN A 46 -32.17 23.40 16.50
N LEU A 47 -32.95 22.74 17.35
CA LEU A 47 -33.07 21.29 17.33
C LEU A 47 -33.76 20.85 16.03
N PRO A 48 -33.24 19.82 15.34
CA PRO A 48 -33.91 19.24 14.20
C PRO A 48 -35.15 18.43 14.62
N ASP A 49 -36.05 18.20 13.67
CA ASP A 49 -37.18 17.28 13.86
C ASP A 49 -36.62 15.91 14.27
N THR A 50 -36.91 15.51 15.51
CA THR A 50 -36.34 14.34 16.16
C THR A 50 -37.46 13.42 16.64
N GLU A 51 -37.37 12.16 16.23
CA GLU A 51 -38.21 11.06 16.71
C GLU A 51 -37.37 10.12 17.58
N VAL A 52 -37.91 9.69 18.72
CA VAL A 52 -37.24 8.70 19.59
C VAL A 52 -37.83 7.33 19.33
N VAL A 53 -36.99 6.43 18.81
CA VAL A 53 -37.34 5.02 18.57
C VAL A 53 -37.20 4.22 19.85
N ARG A 54 -36.13 4.48 20.62
CA ARG A 54 -35.78 3.73 21.82
C ARG A 54 -35.17 4.67 22.86
N SER A 55 -35.63 4.58 24.09
CA SER A 55 -34.99 5.22 25.24
C SER A 55 -35.13 4.30 26.44
N GLN A 56 -34.00 3.81 26.96
CA GLN A 56 -34.00 2.80 28.01
C GLN A 56 -32.72 2.85 28.85
N VAL A 57 -32.79 2.25 30.03
CA VAL A 57 -31.63 1.96 30.87
C VAL A 57 -31.48 0.45 30.96
N LEU A 58 -30.34 -0.04 30.48
CA LEU A 58 -29.90 -1.42 30.60
C LEU A 58 -29.01 -1.58 31.83
N VAL A 59 -29.00 -2.79 32.36
CA VAL A 59 -28.05 -3.22 33.38
C VAL A 59 -27.24 -4.35 32.76
N ASP A 60 -25.94 -4.17 32.62
CA ASP A 60 -25.07 -5.23 32.10
C ASP A 60 -24.91 -6.37 33.14
N PRO A 61 -24.36 -7.54 32.75
CA PRO A 61 -24.13 -8.65 33.67
C PRO A 61 -23.21 -8.31 34.86
N ALA A 62 -22.41 -7.25 34.77
CA ALA A 62 -21.55 -6.75 35.82
C ALA A 62 -22.25 -5.73 36.75
N GLY A 63 -23.54 -5.44 36.52
CA GLY A 63 -24.35 -4.50 37.30
C GLY A 63 -24.15 -3.03 36.93
N VAL A 64 -23.46 -2.73 35.82
CA VAL A 64 -23.23 -1.36 35.34
C VAL A 64 -24.46 -0.88 34.58
N LEU A 65 -24.92 0.33 34.92
CA LEU A 65 -26.02 0.98 34.23
C LEU A 65 -25.55 1.55 32.90
N ARG A 66 -26.26 1.22 31.83
CA ARG A 66 -26.03 1.72 30.47
C ARG A 66 -27.31 2.37 29.96
N ARG A 67 -27.25 3.66 29.64
CA ARG A 67 -28.34 4.37 28.97
C ARG A 67 -28.22 4.15 27.47
N VAL A 68 -29.35 3.90 26.82
CA VAL A 68 -29.45 3.72 25.38
C VAL A 68 -30.52 4.66 24.84
N LEU A 69 -30.16 5.42 23.81
CA LEU A 69 -31.08 6.29 23.07
C LEU A 69 -30.94 6.04 21.58
N HIS A 70 -32.00 5.60 20.92
CA HIS A 70 -32.09 5.54 19.47
C HIS A 70 -33.01 6.66 18.98
N SER A 71 -32.47 7.55 18.15
CA SER A 71 -33.22 8.68 17.59
C SER A 71 -33.09 8.76 16.07
N LEU A 72 -34.21 9.05 15.39
CA LEU A 72 -34.25 9.48 14.00
C LEU A 72 -34.28 11.01 13.97
N ARG A 73 -33.57 11.60 13.01
CA ARG A 73 -33.45 13.04 12.85
C ARG A 73 -33.53 13.42 11.37
N THR A 74 -34.21 14.52 11.09
CA THR A 74 -34.24 15.12 9.75
C THR A 74 -33.63 16.50 9.80
N THR A 75 -32.63 16.74 8.96
CA THR A 75 -31.93 18.02 8.87
C THR A 75 -31.90 18.51 7.42
N GLU A 76 -31.36 19.70 7.19
CA GLU A 76 -31.14 20.25 5.84
C GLU A 76 -30.20 19.42 4.96
N ILE A 77 -29.40 18.51 5.55
CA ILE A 77 -28.50 17.59 4.85
C ILE A 77 -29.12 16.21 4.62
N GLY A 78 -30.34 15.96 5.10
CA GLY A 78 -31.06 14.70 4.89
C GLY A 78 -31.48 13.98 6.18
N PRO A 79 -32.10 12.79 6.04
CA PRO A 79 -32.45 11.91 7.15
C PRO A 79 -31.19 11.30 7.77
N SER A 80 -31.20 11.08 9.07
CA SER A 80 -30.16 10.35 9.80
C SER A 80 -30.76 9.65 11.01
N GLN A 81 -30.11 8.62 11.52
CA GLN A 81 -30.45 8.01 12.80
C GLN A 81 -29.20 7.58 13.56
N ALA A 82 -29.27 7.61 14.88
CA ALA A 82 -28.16 7.23 15.73
C ALA A 82 -28.63 6.51 17.00
N VAL A 83 -27.87 5.49 17.40
CA VAL A 83 -27.96 4.86 18.71
C VAL A 83 -26.81 5.37 19.57
N GLU A 84 -27.14 6.00 20.69
CA GLU A 84 -26.21 6.52 21.67
C GLU A 84 -26.20 5.65 22.93
N LEU A 85 -25.00 5.35 23.43
CA LEU A 85 -24.75 4.36 24.47
C LEU A 85 -23.78 4.92 25.50
N THR A 86 -24.13 4.90 26.77
CA THR A 86 -23.22 5.37 27.83
C THR A 86 -22.25 4.28 28.28
N HIS A 87 -21.00 4.65 28.55
CA HIS A 87 -20.03 3.83 29.29
C HIS A 87 -19.30 4.70 30.30
N GLY A 88 -19.68 4.60 31.58
CA GLY A 88 -19.30 5.61 32.56
C GLY A 88 -19.93 6.97 32.21
N SER A 89 -19.09 8.01 32.15
CA SER A 89 -19.48 9.35 31.67
C SER A 89 -19.23 9.55 30.17
N LEU A 90 -18.72 8.56 29.44
CA LEU A 90 -18.56 8.62 27.99
C LEU A 90 -19.88 8.28 27.27
N VAL A 91 -20.10 8.91 26.11
CA VAL A 91 -21.24 8.59 25.22
C VAL A 91 -20.69 8.14 23.87
N LEU A 92 -20.97 6.89 23.51
CA LEU A 92 -20.66 6.30 22.19
C LEU A 92 -21.86 6.49 21.27
N SER A 93 -21.63 7.05 20.08
CA SER A 93 -22.63 7.18 19.02
C SER A 93 -22.36 6.17 17.91
N ILE A 94 -23.42 5.52 17.44
CA ILE A 94 -23.45 4.62 16.28
C ILE A 94 -24.49 5.18 15.32
N SER A 95 -24.04 5.75 14.21
CA SER A 95 -24.87 6.65 13.39
C SER A 95 -24.88 6.26 11.92
N THR A 96 -25.98 6.54 11.23
CA THR A 96 -26.16 6.34 9.79
C THR A 96 -27.01 7.49 9.21
N TYR A 97 -26.98 7.67 7.89
CA TYR A 97 -27.54 8.84 7.21
C TYR A 97 -28.81 8.50 6.42
N THR A 98 -29.58 7.54 6.94
CA THR A 98 -30.84 7.08 6.35
C THR A 98 -31.87 6.75 7.43
N HIS A 99 -33.16 6.78 7.11
CA HIS A 99 -34.25 6.29 7.96
C HIS A 99 -34.70 4.87 7.59
N ALA A 100 -33.91 4.14 6.81
CA ALA A 100 -34.31 2.80 6.37
C ALA A 100 -34.52 1.85 7.56
N ASP A 101 -35.68 1.18 7.62
CA ASP A 101 -36.08 0.27 8.71
C ASP A 101 -35.06 -0.86 8.97
N TYR A 102 -34.40 -1.34 7.90
CA TYR A 102 -33.36 -2.36 8.04
C TYR A 102 -32.12 -1.80 8.74
N MET A 103 -31.78 -0.52 8.53
CA MET A 103 -30.70 0.14 9.27
C MET A 103 -31.11 0.40 10.70
N THR A 104 -32.36 0.77 10.97
CA THR A 104 -32.89 0.91 12.34
C THR A 104 -32.69 -0.39 13.13
N SER A 105 -33.10 -1.51 12.53
CA SER A 105 -32.94 -2.84 13.13
C SER A 105 -31.46 -3.23 13.31
N LEU A 106 -30.61 -2.88 12.34
CA LEU A 106 -29.18 -3.19 12.38
C LEU A 106 -28.44 -2.39 13.46
N LEU A 107 -28.73 -1.09 13.60
CA LEU A 107 -28.11 -0.27 14.63
C LEU A 107 -28.46 -0.75 16.04
N ASP A 108 -29.71 -1.15 16.28
CA ASP A 108 -30.10 -1.73 17.57
C ASP A 108 -29.39 -3.06 17.83
N MET A 109 -29.23 -3.93 16.82
CA MET A 109 -28.44 -5.16 16.97
C MET A 109 -26.97 -4.87 17.31
N ILE A 110 -26.33 -3.93 16.62
CA ILE A 110 -24.94 -3.56 16.89
C ILE A 110 -24.83 -3.00 18.30
N ALA A 111 -25.69 -2.05 18.66
CA ALA A 111 -25.71 -1.43 19.98
C ALA A 111 -25.86 -2.44 21.12
N ASP A 112 -26.75 -3.42 20.95
CA ASP A 112 -27.01 -4.47 21.92
C ASP A 112 -25.88 -5.51 21.99
N SER A 113 -25.07 -5.64 20.93
CA SER A 113 -23.91 -6.53 20.89
C SER A 113 -22.63 -5.93 21.48
N ILE A 114 -22.59 -4.61 21.74
CA ILE A 114 -21.38 -3.97 22.26
C ILE A 114 -21.21 -4.28 23.74
N GLU A 115 -20.06 -4.87 24.06
CA GLU A 115 -19.57 -5.11 25.41
C GLU A 115 -18.27 -4.34 25.64
N PHE A 116 -18.15 -3.70 26.80
CA PHE A 116 -16.93 -3.00 27.19
C PHE A 116 -16.04 -3.91 28.02
N ALA A 117 -14.76 -4.00 27.66
CA ALA A 117 -13.78 -4.73 28.44
C ALA A 117 -13.68 -4.17 29.88
N PRO A 118 -13.32 -4.99 30.89
CA PRO A 118 -13.23 -4.54 32.28
C PRO A 118 -12.36 -3.29 32.51
N GLY A 119 -11.29 -3.13 31.72
CA GLY A 119 -10.38 -1.98 31.73
C GLY A 119 -10.71 -0.84 30.76
N ALA A 120 -11.87 -0.89 30.09
CA ALA A 120 -12.26 0.15 29.14
C ALA A 120 -12.46 1.51 29.85
N PRO A 121 -11.88 2.61 29.31
CA PRO A 121 -11.99 3.95 29.90
C PRO A 121 -13.43 4.38 30.16
N ARG A 122 -13.69 5.00 31.31
CA ARG A 122 -15.03 5.43 31.75
C ARG A 122 -15.26 6.94 31.72
N ASN A 123 -14.22 7.71 31.43
CA ASN A 123 -14.23 9.18 31.34
C ASN A 123 -13.10 9.66 30.41
N LEU A 124 -13.07 10.94 30.05
CA LEU A 124 -12.11 11.48 29.09
C LEU A 124 -10.66 11.46 29.62
N ASN A 125 -10.49 11.59 30.93
CA ASN A 125 -9.18 11.50 31.57
C ASN A 125 -8.57 10.09 31.44
N GLU A 126 -9.37 9.05 31.66
CA GLU A 126 -8.95 7.67 31.41
C GLU A 126 -8.73 7.40 29.92
N LEU A 127 -9.58 7.94 29.04
CA LEU A 127 -9.50 7.72 27.59
C LEU A 127 -8.22 8.31 27.00
N PHE A 128 -7.82 9.51 27.43
CA PHE A 128 -6.63 10.20 26.93
C PHE A 128 -5.39 10.03 27.80
N GLY A 129 -5.49 9.33 28.93
CA GLY A 129 -4.39 9.20 29.89
C GLY A 129 -3.96 10.55 30.49
N ARG A 130 -4.91 11.46 30.70
CA ARG A 130 -4.68 12.82 31.21
C ARG A 130 -5.37 13.02 32.55
N ASN A 131 -4.99 14.08 33.25
CA ASN A 131 -5.63 14.50 34.49
C ASN A 131 -5.92 16.01 34.39
N GLU A 132 -6.90 16.35 33.58
CA GLU A 132 -7.32 17.73 33.33
C GLU A 132 -8.83 17.91 33.53
N SER A 133 -9.25 19.17 33.66
CA SER A 133 -10.67 19.53 33.77
C SER A 133 -11.23 19.78 32.38
N TRP A 134 -12.12 18.89 31.93
CA TRP A 134 -12.80 19.02 30.64
C TRP A 134 -13.99 19.99 30.77
N PRO A 135 -14.27 20.82 29.76
CA PRO A 135 -15.45 21.68 29.77
C PRO A 135 -16.73 20.85 29.68
N SER A 136 -17.78 21.23 30.44
CA SER A 136 -19.07 20.56 30.34
C SER A 136 -19.76 20.96 29.03
N LEU A 137 -20.63 20.08 28.53
CA LEU A 137 -21.44 20.35 27.34
C LEU A 137 -22.25 21.64 27.48
N GLU A 138 -22.91 21.82 28.63
CA GLU A 138 -23.75 22.98 28.93
C GLU A 138 -22.93 24.28 28.93
N SER A 139 -21.70 24.23 29.47
CA SER A 139 -20.80 25.39 29.49
C SER A 139 -20.42 25.84 28.07
N VAL A 140 -20.26 24.89 27.15
CA VAL A 140 -19.94 25.18 25.74
C VAL A 140 -21.18 25.67 24.99
N VAL A 141 -22.35 25.08 25.22
CA VAL A 141 -23.62 25.53 24.62
C VAL A 141 -23.94 26.97 25.05
N GLU A 142 -23.77 27.31 26.33
CA GLU A 142 -24.00 28.68 26.81
C GLU A 142 -22.96 29.67 26.26
N ALA A 143 -21.69 29.28 26.17
CA ALA A 143 -20.65 30.11 25.54
C ALA A 143 -20.97 30.43 24.06
N ASN A 144 -21.42 29.43 23.30
CA ASN A 144 -21.82 29.60 21.89
C ASN A 144 -23.04 30.51 21.74
N ARG A 145 -23.96 30.51 22.71
CA ARG A 145 -25.15 31.38 22.73
C ARG A 145 -24.80 32.86 22.94
N LEU A 146 -23.72 33.15 23.65
CA LEU A 146 -23.31 34.51 24.04
C LEU A 146 -22.42 35.21 23.01
N GLN A 147 -21.75 34.49 22.10
CA GLN A 147 -20.91 35.05 21.03
C GLN A 147 -21.07 34.30 19.70
N PRO A 148 -21.99 34.71 18.81
CA PRO A 148 -22.16 34.05 17.51
C PRO A 148 -21.21 34.65 16.46
N ALA A 149 -20.00 34.08 16.30
CA ALA A 149 -19.11 34.02 15.10
C ALA A 149 -17.60 34.14 15.44
N PRO A 150 -16.67 33.85 14.51
CA PRO A 150 -16.44 32.65 13.70
C PRO A 150 -15.09 32.03 14.11
N THR A 151 -15.09 30.89 14.78
CA THR A 151 -13.85 30.26 15.25
C THR A 151 -14.05 28.76 15.29
N CYS A 152 -13.32 28.05 14.42
CA CYS A 152 -13.01 26.61 14.50
C CYS A 152 -14.21 25.71 14.84
N ASP A 153 -14.79 25.08 13.82
CA ASP A 153 -15.86 24.09 14.00
C ASP A 153 -15.41 22.88 14.84
N LEU A 154 -16.35 21.97 15.13
CA LEU A 154 -16.12 20.77 15.94
C LEU A 154 -14.90 19.97 15.45
N ALA A 155 -14.80 19.78 14.13
CA ALA A 155 -13.72 19.03 13.52
C ALA A 155 -12.37 19.74 13.69
N CYS A 156 -12.34 21.06 13.58
CA CYS A 156 -11.14 21.86 13.82
C CYS A 156 -10.71 21.82 15.30
N ARG A 157 -11.65 21.76 16.25
CA ARG A 157 -11.36 21.71 17.69
C ARG A 157 -10.92 20.31 18.14
N ASP A 158 -11.56 19.27 17.61
CA ASP A 158 -11.17 17.86 17.81
C ASP A 158 -9.78 17.62 17.22
N ALA A 159 -9.50 18.11 16.02
CA ALA A 159 -8.18 18.05 15.42
C ALA A 159 -7.09 18.79 16.24
N GLN A 160 -7.43 19.91 16.89
CA GLN A 160 -6.51 20.62 17.77
C GLN A 160 -6.25 19.88 19.09
N LEU A 161 -7.27 19.22 19.65
CA LEU A 161 -7.14 18.40 20.85
C LEU A 161 -6.37 17.09 20.56
N GLU A 162 -6.55 16.52 19.36
CA GLU A 162 -5.87 15.32 18.89
C GLU A 162 -4.41 15.56 18.49
N ALA A 163 -4.06 16.75 17.97
CA ALA A 163 -2.72 17.07 17.48
C ALA A 163 -1.59 16.97 18.54
N GLY A 164 -1.95 16.92 19.83
CA GLY A 164 -1.02 16.75 20.95
C GLY A 164 -1.14 15.41 21.67
N LEU A 165 -1.94 14.46 21.17
CA LEU A 165 -2.07 13.14 21.80
C LEU A 165 -0.87 12.27 21.39
N PRO A 166 -0.16 11.67 22.35
CA PRO A 166 0.83 10.66 22.01
C PRO A 166 0.13 9.47 21.34
N VAL A 167 0.70 8.98 20.23
CA VAL A 167 0.31 7.67 19.69
C VAL A 167 0.59 6.66 20.79
N LEU A 168 -0.48 6.12 21.41
CA LEU A 168 -0.31 5.07 22.39
C LEU A 168 0.39 3.90 21.67
N PRO A 169 1.49 3.36 22.21
CA PRO A 169 2.11 2.17 21.64
C PRO A 169 1.06 1.07 21.56
N SER A 170 1.14 0.22 20.53
CA SER A 170 0.29 -0.97 20.45
C SER A 170 0.53 -1.80 21.72
N VAL A 171 -0.36 -1.66 22.70
CA VAL A 171 -0.34 -2.52 23.87
C VAL A 171 -0.65 -3.90 23.32
N SER A 172 0.15 -4.91 23.72
CA SER A 172 -0.25 -6.30 23.53
C SER A 172 -1.71 -6.41 24.01
N PRO A 173 -2.62 -7.00 23.22
CA PRO A 173 -4.03 -7.05 23.59
C PRO A 173 -4.16 -7.59 25.01
N ASP A 174 -5.01 -6.93 25.78
CA ASP A 174 -5.29 -7.31 27.17
C ASP A 174 -5.58 -8.82 27.24
N PRO A 175 -5.05 -9.57 28.24
CA PRO A 175 -5.27 -11.01 28.33
C PRO A 175 -6.74 -11.42 28.32
N ASP A 176 -7.63 -10.58 28.87
CA ASP A 176 -9.07 -10.80 28.85
C ASP A 176 -9.65 -10.51 27.46
N PHE A 177 -9.08 -9.56 26.70
CA PHE A 177 -9.43 -9.37 25.28
C PHE A 177 -8.99 -10.56 24.42
N ALA A 178 -7.79 -11.11 24.64
CA ALA A 178 -7.34 -12.30 23.92
C ALA A 178 -8.21 -13.53 24.25
N GLU A 179 -8.66 -13.65 25.50
CA GLU A 179 -9.61 -14.70 25.92
C GLU A 179 -11.02 -14.46 25.35
N TYR A 180 -11.46 -13.20 25.26
CA TYR A 180 -12.72 -12.83 24.62
C TYR A 180 -12.70 -13.12 23.11
N GLU A 181 -11.62 -12.75 22.44
CA GLU A 181 -11.37 -13.03 21.02
C GLU A 181 -11.34 -14.55 20.78
N ARG A 182 -10.67 -15.31 21.66
CA ARG A 182 -10.69 -16.78 21.62
C ARG A 182 -12.11 -17.34 21.75
N ARG A 183 -12.90 -16.87 22.73
CA ARG A 183 -14.30 -17.30 22.94
C ARG A 183 -15.22 -16.88 21.80
N PHE A 184 -15.00 -15.70 21.23
CA PHE A 184 -15.69 -15.24 20.03
C PHE A 184 -15.40 -16.19 18.88
N TYR A 185 -14.14 -16.58 18.63
CA TYR A 185 -13.81 -17.57 17.61
C TYR A 185 -14.40 -18.96 17.91
N GLU A 186 -14.42 -19.42 19.16
CA GLU A 186 -15.08 -20.68 19.56
C GLU A 186 -16.60 -20.64 19.37
N TRP A 187 -17.23 -19.52 19.70
CA TRP A 187 -18.65 -19.27 19.47
C TRP A 187 -18.94 -19.18 17.96
N PHE A 188 -18.12 -18.48 17.21
CA PHE A 188 -18.22 -18.36 15.75
C PHE A 188 -18.05 -19.72 15.07
N ASP A 189 -17.11 -20.55 15.53
CA ASP A 189 -16.89 -21.91 15.04
C ASP A 189 -18.04 -22.88 15.36
N SER A 190 -18.80 -22.62 16.42
CA SER A 190 -19.95 -23.44 16.81
C SER A 190 -21.28 -23.04 16.15
N HIS A 191 -21.32 -21.95 15.35
CA HIS A 191 -22.52 -21.47 14.66
C HIS A 191 -22.35 -21.49 13.12
N PRO A 192 -22.38 -22.67 12.49
CA PRO A 192 -22.05 -22.87 11.07
C PRO A 192 -23.01 -22.23 10.06
N VAL A 193 -24.17 -21.73 10.48
CA VAL A 193 -25.08 -20.96 9.60
C VAL A 193 -24.47 -19.57 9.26
N LEU A 194 -23.58 -19.05 10.10
CA LEU A 194 -22.76 -17.87 9.80
C LEU A 194 -21.51 -18.21 8.95
N ARG A 195 -21.16 -19.50 8.78
CA ARG A 195 -20.18 -19.98 7.79
C ARG A 195 -20.76 -20.09 6.38
N GLY A 196 -21.92 -19.50 6.12
CA GLY A 196 -22.67 -19.62 4.88
C GLY A 196 -22.07 -18.91 3.66
N VAL A 197 -20.79 -19.12 3.35
CA VAL A 197 -20.27 -19.43 2.01
C VAL A 197 -19.07 -20.35 2.25
N ASP A 198 -19.07 -21.54 1.65
CA ASP A 198 -17.90 -22.42 1.65
C ASP A 198 -16.68 -21.60 1.17
N ALA A 199 -15.83 -21.17 2.12
CA ALA A 199 -14.44 -20.92 1.83
C ALA A 199 -13.85 -22.28 1.46
N GLN A 200 -14.02 -22.68 0.20
CA GLN A 200 -13.05 -23.56 -0.43
C GLN A 200 -11.71 -22.93 -0.08
N THR A 201 -10.92 -23.65 0.70
CA THR A 201 -9.53 -23.29 0.90
C THR A 201 -8.90 -23.38 -0.48
N VAL A 202 -8.87 -22.26 -1.21
CA VAL A 202 -8.11 -22.14 -2.45
C VAL A 202 -6.66 -22.18 -2.02
N GLN A 203 -6.14 -23.40 -1.92
CA GLN A 203 -4.72 -23.63 -1.68
C GLN A 203 -3.98 -23.10 -2.91
N PRO A 204 -2.88 -22.35 -2.73
CA PRO A 204 -2.07 -21.93 -3.86
C PRO A 204 -1.61 -23.16 -4.67
N GLU A 205 -1.86 -23.17 -5.98
CA GLU A 205 -1.31 -24.17 -6.90
C GLU A 205 0.23 -24.14 -6.98
N GLY A 206 0.94 -24.95 -6.18
CA GLY A 206 2.36 -25.24 -6.40
C GLY A 206 3.32 -24.71 -5.34
N ASP A 207 4.61 -24.97 -5.58
CA ASP A 207 5.71 -24.72 -4.65
C ASP A 207 6.23 -23.27 -4.76
N VAL A 208 6.15 -22.51 -3.65
CA VAL A 208 6.87 -21.23 -3.50
C VAL A 208 8.31 -21.54 -3.06
N GLN A 209 9.14 -22.07 -3.95
CA GLN A 209 10.52 -22.48 -3.64
C GLN A 209 11.60 -21.54 -4.21
N SER A 210 11.34 -20.23 -4.24
CA SER A 210 12.40 -19.25 -4.50
C SER A 210 12.53 -18.21 -3.40
N SER A 211 13.77 -18.00 -3.03
CA SER A 211 14.22 -17.00 -2.09
C SER A 211 14.48 -15.63 -2.75
N ARG A 212 14.34 -15.50 -4.08
CA ARG A 212 14.45 -14.22 -4.80
C ARG A 212 13.24 -13.33 -4.55
N LYS A 213 13.48 -12.02 -4.51
CA LYS A 213 12.45 -11.00 -4.21
C LYS A 213 12.46 -9.87 -5.23
N ALA A 214 11.27 -9.43 -5.63
CA ALA A 214 11.04 -8.38 -6.60
C ALA A 214 11.35 -6.98 -6.03
N LEU A 215 11.99 -6.13 -6.84
CA LEU A 215 12.36 -4.77 -6.45
C LEU A 215 11.16 -3.81 -6.53
N PRO A 216 10.90 -2.97 -5.50
CA PRO A 216 9.89 -1.92 -5.59
C PRO A 216 10.19 -0.88 -6.67
N ALA A 217 9.14 -0.37 -7.34
CA ALA A 217 9.23 0.64 -8.40
C ALA A 217 9.57 2.08 -7.91
N ASN A 218 10.15 2.20 -6.71
CA ASN A 218 10.52 3.47 -6.08
C ASN A 218 12.04 3.61 -5.88
N TRP A 219 12.83 2.73 -6.49
CA TRP A 219 14.29 2.77 -6.51
C TRP A 219 14.81 3.51 -7.75
N TRP A 220 15.93 4.22 -7.62
CA TRP A 220 16.50 5.04 -8.70
C TRP A 220 17.88 4.54 -9.10
N SER A 221 18.25 4.79 -10.37
CA SER A 221 19.61 4.56 -10.84
C SER A 221 20.60 5.33 -9.97
N PRO A 222 21.74 4.73 -9.59
CA PRO A 222 22.75 5.40 -8.76
C PRO A 222 23.53 6.49 -9.49
N ILE A 223 23.26 6.70 -10.79
CA ILE A 223 23.86 7.74 -11.62
C ILE A 223 22.75 8.67 -12.11
N HIS A 224 22.76 9.91 -11.62
CA HIS A 224 21.80 10.94 -12.05
C HIS A 224 22.40 11.76 -13.20
N LEU A 225 21.77 11.66 -14.37
CA LEU A 225 22.18 12.41 -15.57
C LEU A 225 21.36 13.70 -15.68
N GLY A 226 22.02 14.83 -15.94
CA GLY A 226 21.34 16.08 -16.30
C GLY A 226 20.88 16.12 -17.76
N SER A 227 21.58 15.39 -18.65
CA SER A 227 21.24 15.20 -20.07
C SER A 227 22.03 13.99 -20.62
N GLY A 228 21.72 13.57 -21.86
CA GLY A 228 22.41 12.44 -22.50
C GLY A 228 22.03 11.08 -21.92
N THR A 229 22.84 10.06 -22.21
CA THR A 229 22.61 8.67 -21.80
C THR A 229 23.93 7.97 -21.50
N VAL A 230 23.90 6.91 -20.69
CA VAL A 230 25.06 6.08 -20.40
C VAL A 230 24.74 4.61 -20.67
N ASN A 231 25.63 3.91 -21.37
CA ASN A 231 25.49 2.48 -21.62
C ASN A 231 25.77 1.67 -20.35
N VAL A 232 25.02 0.58 -20.19
CA VAL A 232 25.20 -0.39 -19.12
C VAL A 232 25.63 -1.72 -19.73
N ASN A 233 26.72 -2.27 -19.21
CA ASN A 233 27.21 -3.60 -19.56
C ASN A 233 26.90 -4.59 -18.42
N CYS A 234 26.66 -5.84 -18.76
CA CYS A 234 26.36 -6.90 -17.82
C CYS A 234 27.03 -8.24 -18.21
N THR A 235 28.04 -8.23 -19.08
CA THR A 235 28.70 -9.46 -19.59
C THR A 235 29.91 -9.91 -18.77
N SER A 236 30.09 -9.39 -17.56
CA SER A 236 31.22 -9.78 -16.74
C SER A 236 31.01 -11.19 -16.19
N ASP A 237 32.00 -12.08 -16.33
CA ASP A 237 31.98 -13.42 -15.72
C ASP A 237 31.86 -13.37 -14.18
N LYS A 238 32.02 -12.20 -13.57
CA LYS A 238 31.83 -11.95 -12.14
C LYS A 238 30.37 -11.64 -11.78
N HIS A 239 29.48 -11.38 -12.75
CA HIS A 239 28.04 -11.17 -12.54
C HIS A 239 27.33 -12.51 -12.31
N THR A 240 27.65 -13.16 -11.19
CA THR A 240 27.10 -14.46 -10.79
C THR A 240 26.66 -14.42 -9.33
N GLY A 241 25.85 -15.40 -8.91
CA GLY A 241 25.31 -15.46 -7.55
C GLY A 241 24.59 -14.15 -7.16
N ASN A 242 25.05 -13.50 -6.09
CA ASN A 242 24.54 -12.22 -5.59
C ASN A 242 24.64 -11.05 -6.58
N ALA A 243 25.53 -11.15 -7.58
CA ALA A 243 25.72 -10.16 -8.62
C ALA A 243 25.11 -10.60 -9.96
N GLY A 244 24.24 -11.62 -9.97
CA GLY A 244 23.66 -12.17 -11.21
C GLY A 244 22.80 -11.20 -12.04
N PHE A 245 22.41 -10.06 -11.45
CA PHE A 245 21.66 -8.96 -12.07
C PHE A 245 22.43 -7.63 -12.05
N ALA A 246 23.76 -7.70 -11.86
CA ALA A 246 24.60 -6.54 -11.72
C ALA A 246 24.68 -5.69 -12.99
N LEU A 247 24.99 -4.41 -12.77
CA LEU A 247 25.10 -3.37 -13.78
C LEU A 247 26.50 -2.77 -13.72
N ASP A 248 27.24 -2.84 -14.82
CA ASP A 248 28.48 -2.08 -15.00
C ASP A 248 28.14 -0.82 -15.83
N ILE A 249 27.97 0.30 -15.14
CA ILE A 249 27.51 1.57 -15.71
C ILE A 249 28.72 2.39 -16.15
N GLY A 250 28.89 2.59 -17.46
CA GLY A 250 30.08 3.22 -18.05
C GLY A 250 30.17 4.73 -17.82
N VAL A 251 30.72 5.14 -16.67
CA VAL A 251 30.88 6.55 -16.28
C VAL A 251 32.34 6.92 -16.06
N PRO A 252 32.76 8.17 -16.32
CA PRO A 252 34.10 8.63 -15.98
C PRO A 252 34.40 8.48 -14.49
N THR A 253 35.69 8.39 -14.15
CA THR A 253 36.16 8.51 -12.76
C THR A 253 35.67 9.82 -12.13
N ASN A 254 35.39 9.79 -10.83
CA ASN A 254 34.88 10.91 -10.03
C ASN A 254 33.46 11.38 -10.35
N THR A 255 32.67 10.57 -11.08
CA THR A 255 31.22 10.80 -11.22
C THR A 255 30.54 10.60 -9.87
N ASN A 256 29.57 11.47 -9.53
CA ASN A 256 28.77 11.32 -8.31
C ASN A 256 27.99 10.01 -8.35
N VAL A 257 28.06 9.25 -7.25
CA VAL A 257 27.25 8.06 -7.02
C VAL A 257 26.20 8.41 -5.97
N TYR A 258 24.95 8.21 -6.32
CA TYR A 258 23.78 8.48 -5.47
C TYR A 258 23.29 7.17 -4.85
N ALA A 259 22.75 7.24 -3.63
CA ALA A 259 22.07 6.09 -3.05
C ALA A 259 20.81 5.76 -3.87
N ALA A 260 20.71 4.54 -4.39
CA ALA A 260 19.57 4.10 -5.20
C ALA A 260 18.24 4.04 -4.41
N GLN A 261 18.32 3.98 -3.07
CA GLN A 261 17.21 3.99 -2.13
C GLN A 261 17.66 4.57 -0.79
N ALA A 262 16.72 5.09 0.01
CA ALA A 262 16.99 5.48 1.39
C ALA A 262 17.38 4.25 2.24
N GLY A 263 18.33 4.42 3.16
CA GLY A 263 18.85 3.31 3.94
C GLY A 263 20.01 3.72 4.82
N GLN A 264 20.68 2.74 5.42
CA GLN A 264 21.86 2.94 6.25
C GLN A 264 23.12 2.40 5.57
N VAL A 265 24.22 3.14 5.60
CA VAL A 265 25.54 2.65 5.13
C VAL A 265 26.05 1.59 6.08
N MET A 266 26.10 0.34 5.63
CA MET A 266 26.48 -0.82 6.46
C MET A 266 27.89 -1.34 6.19
N TYR A 267 28.50 -0.92 5.09
CA TYR A 267 29.87 -1.26 4.76
C TYR A 267 30.50 -0.17 3.89
N ARG A 268 31.76 0.16 4.14
CA ARG A 268 32.58 1.00 3.24
C ARG A 268 34.07 0.73 3.43
N ASP A 269 34.63 -0.15 2.62
CA ASP A 269 36.06 -0.43 2.64
C ASP A 269 36.53 -1.07 1.33
N TRP A 270 37.80 -1.47 1.29
CA TRP A 270 38.38 -2.27 0.21
C TRP A 270 37.94 -3.74 0.28
N ASP A 271 37.49 -4.27 -0.84
CA ASP A 271 37.14 -5.67 -1.02
C ASP A 271 38.00 -6.30 -2.14
N SER A 272 38.77 -7.31 -1.78
CA SER A 272 39.72 -7.99 -2.69
C SER A 272 39.09 -9.02 -3.63
N SER A 273 37.79 -9.25 -3.55
CA SER A 273 37.06 -10.26 -4.35
C SER A 273 36.71 -9.75 -5.76
N GLY A 274 37.30 -8.63 -6.15
CA GLY A 274 37.10 -7.99 -7.44
C GLY A 274 36.37 -6.65 -7.35
N TYR A 275 35.74 -6.30 -6.22
CA TYR A 275 34.97 -5.06 -6.09
C TYR A 275 35.82 -3.80 -5.89
N GLY A 276 37.05 -3.92 -5.36
CA GLY A 276 37.88 -2.75 -5.03
C GLY A 276 37.26 -1.95 -3.88
N TYR A 277 37.30 -0.62 -3.94
CA TYR A 277 36.57 0.18 -2.96
C TYR A 277 35.07 0.03 -3.18
N ARG A 278 34.40 -0.46 -2.14
CA ARG A 278 32.98 -0.81 -2.16
C ARG A 278 32.25 -0.17 -0.99
N MET A 279 31.03 0.25 -1.26
CA MET A 279 30.06 0.68 -0.25
C MET A 279 28.80 -0.17 -0.36
N ASP A 280 28.23 -0.53 0.79
CA ASP A 280 26.92 -1.18 0.87
C ASP A 280 25.98 -0.30 1.69
N VAL A 281 24.77 -0.12 1.18
CA VAL A 281 23.67 0.50 1.93
C VAL A 281 22.54 -0.53 2.07
N HIS A 282 21.93 -0.60 3.24
CA HIS A 282 20.83 -1.52 3.52
C HIS A 282 19.53 -0.74 3.65
N THR A 283 18.51 -1.20 2.94
CA THR A 283 17.16 -0.64 2.95
C THR A 283 16.19 -1.71 3.45
N SER A 284 15.47 -1.40 4.52
CA SER A 284 14.34 -2.22 4.99
C SER A 284 13.03 -1.67 4.42
N VAL A 285 12.20 -2.55 3.87
CA VAL A 285 10.85 -2.22 3.39
C VAL A 285 9.85 -3.28 3.82
N ASN A 286 8.62 -2.86 4.11
CA ASN A 286 7.49 -3.77 4.31
C ASN A 286 6.68 -3.81 3.03
N MET A 287 6.55 -4.98 2.43
CA MET A 287 5.86 -5.20 1.16
C MET A 287 5.54 -6.69 1.01
N ALA A 288 4.58 -7.03 0.17
CA ALA A 288 4.19 -8.41 -0.08
C ALA A 288 3.87 -9.21 1.21
N ASN A 289 3.31 -8.53 2.22
CA ASN A 289 3.02 -9.05 3.56
C ASN A 289 4.25 -9.59 4.34
N GLU A 290 5.45 -9.09 4.03
CA GLU A 290 6.69 -9.46 4.72
C GLU A 290 7.62 -8.24 4.88
N SER A 291 8.60 -8.36 5.77
CA SER A 291 9.69 -7.39 5.88
C SER A 291 10.87 -7.86 5.06
N ARG A 292 11.34 -7.03 4.13
CA ARG A 292 12.49 -7.31 3.25
C ARG A 292 13.62 -6.34 3.56
N VAL A 293 14.84 -6.87 3.58
CA VAL A 293 16.06 -6.05 3.69
C VAL A 293 16.87 -6.23 2.41
N TYR A 294 16.91 -5.17 1.60
CA TYR A 294 17.71 -5.10 0.40
C TYR A 294 19.08 -4.50 0.72
N ARG A 295 20.13 -5.11 0.19
CA ARG A 295 21.46 -4.55 0.15
C ARG A 295 21.74 -4.11 -1.28
N HIS A 296 22.00 -2.81 -1.48
CA HIS A 296 22.58 -2.32 -2.73
C HIS A 296 24.07 -2.02 -2.56
N LEU A 297 24.84 -2.55 -3.48
CA LEU A 297 26.29 -2.54 -3.48
C LEU A 297 26.79 -1.63 -4.58
N TYR A 298 27.73 -0.75 -4.24
CA TYR A 298 28.38 0.20 -5.14
C TYR A 298 29.88 -0.08 -5.10
N ALA A 299 30.48 -0.39 -6.24
CA ALA A 299 31.87 -0.85 -6.32
C ALA A 299 32.68 -0.12 -7.39
N HIS A 300 33.98 -0.40 -7.40
CA HIS A 300 35.00 0.30 -8.18
C HIS A 300 35.11 1.79 -7.86
N LEU A 301 34.82 2.18 -6.61
CA LEU A 301 34.77 3.58 -6.18
C LEU A 301 36.19 4.19 -6.08
N THR A 302 36.29 5.52 -6.14
CA THR A 302 37.54 6.26 -5.82
C THR A 302 37.53 6.93 -4.46
N SER A 303 36.35 7.31 -3.96
CA SER A 303 36.21 7.90 -2.64
C SER A 303 34.84 7.66 -2.05
N PHE A 304 34.78 7.64 -0.72
CA PHE A 304 33.56 7.60 0.06
C PHE A 304 33.21 9.01 0.54
N ILE A 305 31.95 9.41 0.37
CA ILE A 305 31.42 10.68 0.89
C ILE A 305 30.67 10.41 2.20
N SER A 306 29.78 9.41 2.22
CA SER A 306 29.08 8.99 3.43
C SER A 306 29.94 8.11 4.34
N ALA A 307 29.81 8.28 5.65
CA ALA A 307 30.44 7.48 6.69
C ALA A 307 29.69 6.17 6.95
N LEU A 308 30.36 5.24 7.64
CA LEU A 308 29.74 4.01 8.11
C LEU A 308 28.65 4.38 9.14
N ASN A 309 27.49 3.73 9.06
CA ASN A 309 26.28 3.96 9.83
C ASN A 309 25.49 5.24 9.50
N ASP A 310 25.91 6.02 8.49
CA ASP A 310 25.12 7.16 8.00
C ASP A 310 23.77 6.70 7.46
N ASN A 311 22.72 7.44 7.78
CA ASN A 311 21.44 7.33 7.11
C ASN A 311 21.44 8.21 5.86
N VAL A 312 21.10 7.61 4.71
CA VAL A 312 21.11 8.27 3.40
C VAL A 312 19.71 8.26 2.81
N THR A 313 19.41 9.25 1.97
CA THR A 313 18.20 9.32 1.14
C THR A 313 18.55 9.10 -0.32
N ARG A 314 17.56 8.87 -1.18
CA ARG A 314 17.73 8.63 -2.63
C ARG A 314 18.53 9.69 -3.40
N ASP A 315 18.59 10.92 -2.92
CA ASP A 315 19.35 12.01 -3.55
C ASP A 315 20.71 12.26 -2.90
N THR A 316 21.08 11.49 -1.88
CA THR A 316 22.36 11.63 -1.18
C THR A 316 23.48 11.12 -2.07
N ILE A 317 24.49 11.97 -2.31
CA ILE A 317 25.74 11.53 -2.95
C ILE A 317 26.55 10.77 -1.89
N ILE A 318 26.76 9.48 -2.11
CA ILE A 318 27.39 8.58 -1.12
C ILE A 318 28.85 8.30 -1.45
N ALA A 319 29.25 8.39 -2.71
CA ALA A 319 30.58 8.06 -3.18
C ALA A 319 30.90 8.68 -4.55
N LYS A 320 32.11 8.40 -5.03
CA LYS A 320 32.58 8.74 -6.38
C LYS A 320 32.97 7.49 -7.16
N SER A 321 32.54 7.39 -8.42
CA SER A 321 32.87 6.26 -9.30
C SER A 321 34.35 6.24 -9.67
N GLY A 322 34.85 5.07 -10.06
CA GLY A 322 36.26 4.87 -10.35
C GLY A 322 36.54 3.70 -11.28
N ALA A 323 37.67 3.05 -11.02
CA ALA A 323 38.20 1.92 -11.76
C ALA A 323 38.97 0.97 -10.81
N THR A 324 38.58 0.91 -9.54
CA THR A 324 39.35 0.21 -8.52
C THR A 324 39.05 -1.29 -8.49
N THR A 325 40.08 -2.11 -8.62
CA THR A 325 40.05 -3.58 -8.52
C THR A 325 41.39 -4.07 -7.96
N GLY A 326 41.47 -5.32 -7.47
CA GLY A 326 42.75 -5.95 -7.11
C GLY A 326 42.83 -6.53 -5.68
N PRO A 327 44.02 -7.00 -5.26
CA PRO A 327 44.23 -7.67 -3.97
C PRO A 327 44.18 -6.70 -2.77
N ASN A 328 44.16 -7.25 -1.53
CA ASN A 328 44.28 -6.51 -0.27
C ASN A 328 45.68 -6.75 0.35
N PRO A 329 46.46 -5.72 0.77
CA PRO A 329 46.17 -4.27 0.72
C PRO A 329 46.06 -3.72 -0.71
N PRO A 330 45.33 -2.62 -0.92
CA PRO A 330 45.18 -1.99 -2.23
C PRO A 330 46.55 -1.74 -2.88
N PRO A 331 46.74 -1.99 -4.19
CA PRO A 331 48.02 -1.76 -4.83
C PRO A 331 48.43 -0.28 -4.76
N ALA A 332 49.69 -0.02 -4.41
CA ALA A 332 50.25 1.34 -4.30
C ALA A 332 50.34 2.08 -5.65
N THR A 333 50.15 1.36 -6.76
CA THR A 333 50.06 1.89 -8.13
C THR A 333 48.67 1.60 -8.67
N PRO A 334 48.09 2.49 -9.50
CA PRO A 334 46.72 2.33 -9.98
C PRO A 334 46.55 0.94 -10.60
N PRO A 335 45.51 0.19 -10.21
CA PRO A 335 45.27 -1.14 -10.75
C PRO A 335 45.12 -1.07 -12.28
N VAL A 336 45.38 -2.21 -12.93
CA VAL A 336 45.30 -2.41 -14.40
C VAL A 336 44.15 -1.58 -14.98
N PRO A 337 44.39 -0.77 -16.03
CA PRO A 337 43.38 0.17 -16.53
C PRO A 337 42.19 -0.59 -17.11
N ILE A 338 41.19 -0.85 -16.28
CA ILE A 338 39.83 -1.10 -16.73
C ILE A 338 39.23 0.24 -17.11
N ALA A 339 38.36 0.26 -18.12
CA ALA A 339 37.57 1.43 -18.40
C ALA A 339 36.77 1.80 -17.12
N PRO A 340 36.77 3.08 -16.70
CA PRO A 340 36.07 3.47 -15.49
C PRO A 340 34.58 3.18 -15.64
N HIS A 341 34.01 2.59 -14.60
CA HIS A 341 32.59 2.29 -14.51
C HIS A 341 32.18 2.17 -13.05
N LEU A 342 30.88 2.34 -12.78
CA LEU A 342 30.29 1.97 -11.50
C LEU A 342 29.75 0.56 -11.63
N HIS A 343 30.25 -0.36 -10.80
CA HIS A 343 29.56 -1.63 -10.60
C HIS A 343 28.46 -1.44 -9.56
N PHE A 344 27.24 -1.83 -9.91
CA PHE A 344 26.07 -1.73 -9.04
C PHE A 344 25.24 -3.01 -9.09
N HIS A 345 24.86 -3.54 -7.94
CA HIS A 345 23.86 -4.61 -7.88
C HIS A 345 23.07 -4.58 -6.58
N ILE A 346 21.99 -5.35 -6.55
CA ILE A 346 21.08 -5.47 -5.41
C ILE A 346 20.97 -6.96 -5.06
N ASN A 347 21.02 -7.29 -3.78
CA ASN A 347 20.75 -8.63 -3.25
C ASN A 347 20.00 -8.54 -1.92
N LEU A 348 19.51 -9.67 -1.41
CA LEU A 348 18.84 -9.73 -0.11
C LEU A 348 19.83 -9.92 1.03
N HIS A 349 19.64 -9.19 2.13
CA HIS A 349 20.56 -9.22 3.27
C HIS A 349 20.58 -10.58 3.98
N ASN A 350 19.43 -11.23 4.13
CA ASN A 350 19.25 -12.44 4.98
C ASN A 350 19.34 -13.77 4.20
N ALA A 351 19.45 -13.71 2.86
CA ALA A 351 19.64 -14.88 2.00
C ALA A 351 20.87 -14.60 1.12
N SER A 352 22.03 -15.12 1.52
CA SER A 352 23.35 -14.73 1.02
C SER A 352 23.67 -15.13 -0.43
N THR A 353 22.66 -15.46 -1.26
CA THR A 353 22.84 -15.92 -2.65
C THR A 353 21.88 -15.29 -3.68
N ASP A 354 20.87 -14.51 -3.28
CA ASP A 354 19.81 -14.06 -4.19
C ASP A 354 20.03 -12.65 -4.72
N ALA A 355 20.51 -12.57 -5.95
CA ALA A 355 20.48 -11.33 -6.73
C ALA A 355 19.04 -10.87 -6.99
N VAL A 356 18.85 -9.56 -6.92
CA VAL A 356 17.58 -8.89 -7.17
C VAL A 356 17.67 -8.19 -8.53
N ASP A 357 16.64 -8.41 -9.34
CA ASP A 357 16.49 -7.79 -10.65
C ASP A 357 16.43 -6.25 -10.53
N ALA A 358 17.33 -5.56 -11.23
CA ALA A 358 17.47 -4.12 -11.20
C ALA A 358 16.66 -3.40 -12.30
N SER A 359 15.93 -4.11 -13.16
CA SER A 359 15.09 -3.50 -14.18
C SER A 359 14.03 -2.52 -13.66
N PRO A 360 13.49 -2.63 -12.42
CA PRO A 360 12.60 -1.62 -11.86
C PRO A 360 13.25 -0.29 -11.47
N LEU A 361 14.59 -0.17 -11.53
CA LEU A 361 15.28 1.08 -11.23
C LEU A 361 14.84 2.20 -12.18
N LEU A 362 14.33 3.26 -11.61
CA LEU A 362 14.05 4.47 -12.36
C LEU A 362 15.34 5.02 -12.99
N GLY A 363 15.30 5.21 -14.30
CA GLY A 363 16.42 5.72 -15.09
C GLY A 363 17.16 4.61 -15.81
N PHE A 364 17.07 3.36 -15.37
CA PHE A 364 17.58 2.22 -16.13
C PHE A 364 16.51 1.69 -17.08
N VAL A 365 16.86 1.57 -18.35
CA VAL A 365 16.04 0.90 -19.36
C VAL A 365 16.80 -0.36 -19.79
N PRO A 366 16.34 -1.55 -19.38
CA PRO A 366 16.98 -2.79 -19.80
C PRO A 366 16.72 -3.06 -21.29
N MET A 367 17.63 -3.80 -21.89
CA MET A 367 17.46 -4.43 -23.19
C MET A 367 17.03 -5.90 -23.02
N THR A 368 16.57 -6.54 -24.09
CA THR A 368 16.27 -7.99 -24.11
C THR A 368 17.50 -8.86 -23.83
N THR A 369 18.68 -8.27 -23.84
CA THR A 369 19.96 -8.89 -23.52
C THR A 369 20.26 -8.94 -22.02
N TYR A 370 19.57 -8.14 -21.19
CA TYR A 370 19.68 -8.16 -19.73
C TYR A 370 19.16 -9.51 -19.16
N PRO A 371 19.78 -10.09 -18.11
CA PRO A 371 21.00 -9.63 -17.46
C PRO A 371 22.29 -10.01 -18.20
N ASN A 372 22.42 -11.17 -18.86
CA ASN A 372 23.77 -11.71 -19.15
C ASN A 372 24.09 -11.97 -20.63
N SER A 373 23.33 -11.43 -21.58
CA SER A 373 23.41 -11.82 -23.00
C SER A 373 23.72 -10.67 -23.96
N GLY A 374 24.91 -10.09 -23.93
CA GLY A 374 25.39 -9.12 -24.94
C GLY A 374 26.11 -7.92 -24.35
N ALA A 375 27.06 -7.33 -25.09
CA ALA A 375 27.99 -6.31 -24.60
C ALA A 375 27.34 -5.02 -24.05
N THR A 376 26.06 -4.80 -24.33
CA THR A 376 25.24 -3.76 -23.69
C THR A 376 23.91 -4.40 -23.33
N CYS A 377 23.56 -4.33 -22.05
CA CYS A 377 22.36 -4.91 -21.46
C CYS A 377 21.29 -3.85 -21.13
N GLY A 378 21.62 -2.56 -21.28
CA GLY A 378 20.66 -1.48 -21.10
C GLY A 378 21.30 -0.11 -21.12
N THR A 379 20.53 0.89 -20.74
CA THR A 379 20.93 2.30 -20.80
C THR A 379 20.38 3.08 -19.62
N ILE A 380 21.20 3.95 -19.03
CA ILE A 380 20.76 4.95 -18.06
C ILE A 380 20.33 6.22 -18.80
N TYR A 381 19.13 6.69 -18.49
CA TYR A 381 18.53 7.95 -18.91
C TYR A 381 18.34 8.89 -17.71
N PRO A 382 18.23 10.22 -17.94
CA PRO A 382 17.86 11.17 -16.89
C PRO A 382 16.54 10.75 -16.22
N LEU A 383 16.43 10.81 -14.89
CA LEU A 383 15.27 10.28 -14.15
C LEU A 383 13.93 10.93 -14.56
N ASN A 384 13.99 12.19 -15.02
CA ASN A 384 12.86 12.97 -15.50
C ASN A 384 12.60 12.79 -17.01
N SER A 385 13.47 12.11 -17.74
CA SER A 385 13.32 11.90 -19.18
C SER A 385 12.06 11.10 -19.53
N ALA A 386 11.45 11.36 -20.70
CA ALA A 386 10.34 10.55 -21.21
C ALA A 386 10.77 9.11 -21.56
N GLN A 387 12.06 8.90 -21.81
CA GLN A 387 12.70 7.61 -22.03
C GLN A 387 12.82 6.79 -20.74
N SER A 388 12.80 7.43 -19.56
CA SER A 388 12.87 6.74 -18.28
C SER A 388 11.53 6.08 -17.98
N LEU A 389 11.55 4.75 -17.98
CA LEU A 389 10.37 3.91 -17.79
C LEU A 389 10.07 3.72 -16.31
N ARG A 390 8.82 3.40 -15.98
CA ARG A 390 8.47 2.84 -14.66
C ARG A 390 8.10 1.39 -14.86
N ILE A 391 8.91 0.47 -14.34
CA ILE A 391 8.59 -0.95 -14.35
C ILE A 391 8.13 -1.32 -12.94
N ILE A 392 6.94 -1.91 -12.85
CA ILE A 392 6.33 -2.41 -11.62
C ILE A 392 6.29 -3.93 -11.75
N GLU A 393 6.93 -4.61 -10.82
CA GLU A 393 6.80 -6.06 -10.63
C GLU A 393 5.52 -6.31 -9.81
N PRO A 394 4.53 -7.07 -10.31
CA PRO A 394 3.27 -7.24 -9.60
C PRO A 394 3.43 -7.92 -8.23
N ALA A 395 4.44 -8.77 -8.06
CA ALA A 395 4.82 -9.38 -6.79
C ALA A 395 5.30 -8.36 -5.74
N ALA A 396 5.67 -7.14 -6.16
CA ALA A 396 6.18 -6.08 -5.30
C ALA A 396 5.08 -5.17 -4.72
N PHE A 397 3.87 -5.68 -4.48
CA PHE A 397 2.75 -4.91 -3.93
C PHE A 397 3.03 -4.45 -2.49
N THR A 398 2.55 -3.25 -2.13
CA THR A 398 2.64 -2.74 -0.74
C THR A 398 1.47 -3.24 0.09
N GLU A 399 0.29 -3.30 -0.52
CA GLU A 399 -0.95 -3.75 0.10
C GLU A 399 -1.72 -4.64 -0.89
N ARG A 400 -2.55 -5.54 -0.36
CA ARG A 400 -3.37 -6.44 -1.16
C ARG A 400 -4.71 -6.64 -0.47
N TYR A 401 -5.79 -6.38 -1.20
CA TYR A 401 -7.15 -6.58 -0.70
C TYR A 401 -7.73 -7.84 -1.31
N GLN A 402 -7.79 -8.90 -0.51
CA GLN A 402 -8.37 -10.19 -0.86
C GLN A 402 -8.67 -11.01 0.41
N PRO A 403 -9.60 -11.98 0.38
CA PRO A 403 -10.46 -12.29 -0.76
C PRO A 403 -11.44 -11.17 -1.06
N ARG A 404 -11.83 -11.06 -2.33
CA ARG A 404 -13.01 -10.33 -2.76
C ARG A 404 -13.74 -11.24 -3.76
N SER A 405 -15.03 -11.45 -3.54
CA SER A 405 -15.83 -12.47 -4.26
C SER A 405 -15.17 -13.86 -4.28
N ASP A 406 -14.51 -14.27 -3.19
CA ASP A 406 -13.77 -15.55 -3.09
C ASP A 406 -12.63 -15.75 -4.10
N HIS A 407 -12.09 -14.64 -4.64
CA HIS A 407 -10.93 -14.67 -5.52
C HIS A 407 -9.69 -14.03 -4.87
N TYR A 408 -8.52 -14.33 -5.46
CA TYR A 408 -7.21 -14.02 -4.92
C TYR A 408 -6.21 -13.75 -6.03
N TRP A 409 -5.26 -12.86 -5.76
CA TRP A 409 -3.97 -12.84 -6.46
C TRP A 409 -2.97 -13.70 -5.70
N PHE A 410 -2.49 -14.76 -6.32
CA PHE A 410 -1.40 -15.59 -5.79
C PHE A 410 -0.12 -15.46 -6.64
N CYS A 411 1.00 -15.63 -5.96
CA CYS A 411 2.35 -15.52 -6.49
C CYS A 411 2.84 -16.92 -6.92
N TYR A 412 3.12 -17.09 -8.21
CA TYR A 412 3.55 -18.36 -8.81
C TYR A 412 4.87 -18.24 -9.57
N GLN A 413 5.69 -19.27 -9.45
CA GLN A 413 6.95 -19.37 -10.18
C GLN A 413 6.83 -20.18 -11.47
N SER A 414 5.84 -21.06 -11.53
CA SER A 414 5.45 -21.82 -12.69
C SER A 414 4.01 -22.28 -12.48
N ASP A 415 3.36 -22.67 -13.56
CA ASP A 415 2.08 -23.36 -13.54
C ASP A 415 1.89 -24.15 -14.84
N SER A 416 0.68 -24.63 -15.10
CA SER A 416 0.39 -25.42 -16.30
C SER A 416 0.67 -24.73 -17.64
N LEU A 417 0.78 -23.39 -17.67
CA LEU A 417 1.03 -22.61 -18.89
C LEU A 417 2.42 -21.96 -18.92
N THR A 418 3.21 -22.07 -17.85
CA THR A 418 4.44 -21.30 -17.66
C THR A 418 5.59 -22.16 -17.17
N SER A 419 6.79 -21.90 -17.70
CA SER A 419 8.02 -22.47 -17.16
C SER A 419 8.44 -21.79 -15.86
N GLN A 420 9.33 -22.44 -15.11
CA GLN A 420 9.93 -21.89 -13.89
C GLN A 420 10.57 -20.51 -14.14
N ARG A 421 10.22 -19.54 -13.30
CA ARG A 421 10.78 -18.19 -13.31
C ARG A 421 12.11 -18.11 -12.58
N THR A 422 12.90 -17.12 -13.00
CA THR A 422 14.14 -16.69 -12.32
C THR A 422 13.96 -15.40 -11.51
N THR A 423 12.85 -14.67 -11.67
CA THR A 423 12.43 -13.60 -10.76
C THR A 423 11.51 -14.18 -9.67
N GLU A 424 11.11 -13.37 -8.67
CA GLU A 424 10.30 -13.86 -7.53
C GLU A 424 9.09 -14.69 -7.99
N CYS A 425 8.16 -14.08 -8.71
CA CYS A 425 6.99 -14.76 -9.27
C CYS A 425 6.21 -13.86 -10.24
N PHE A 426 5.27 -14.45 -10.97
CA PHE A 426 4.15 -13.74 -11.58
C PHE A 426 2.92 -13.82 -10.66
N MET A 427 1.98 -12.89 -10.80
CA MET A 427 0.71 -12.94 -10.06
C MET A 427 -0.38 -13.54 -10.93
N LYS A 428 -1.21 -14.43 -10.39
CA LYS A 428 -2.34 -15.08 -11.08
C LYS A 428 -3.64 -14.90 -10.29
N GLY A 429 -4.73 -14.59 -10.99
CA GLY A 429 -6.07 -14.58 -10.44
C GLY A 429 -6.59 -15.99 -10.20
N MET A 430 -7.06 -16.28 -8.98
CA MET A 430 -7.48 -17.60 -8.54
C MET A 430 -8.76 -17.53 -7.69
N PRO A 431 -9.59 -18.59 -7.64
CA PRO A 431 -9.56 -19.74 -8.55
C PRO A 431 -9.84 -19.30 -10.00
N ASN A 432 -9.47 -20.11 -10.99
CA ASN A 432 -9.93 -19.90 -12.37
C ASN A 432 -11.20 -20.74 -12.56
N ASN A 433 -12.35 -20.14 -12.32
CA ASN A 433 -13.67 -20.75 -12.50
C ASN A 433 -14.54 -19.97 -13.50
N GLY A 434 -13.94 -19.06 -14.28
CA GLY A 434 -14.57 -18.31 -15.37
C GLY A 434 -15.32 -17.06 -14.91
N GLN A 435 -14.96 -16.51 -13.75
CA GLN A 435 -15.55 -15.27 -13.24
C GLN A 435 -14.84 -14.04 -13.79
N GLY A 436 -15.62 -12.97 -13.95
CA GLY A 436 -15.08 -11.67 -14.31
C GLY A 436 -15.92 -10.51 -13.80
N TRP A 437 -15.25 -9.43 -13.46
CA TRP A 437 -15.82 -8.20 -12.95
C TRP A 437 -15.64 -7.12 -14.00
N ASN A 438 -16.74 -6.58 -14.52
CA ASN A 438 -16.63 -5.42 -15.40
C ASN A 438 -16.26 -4.19 -14.58
N ALA A 439 -15.64 -3.18 -15.19
CA ALA A 439 -15.38 -1.92 -14.48
C ALA A 439 -16.55 -0.95 -14.65
N ASN A 440 -17.73 -1.40 -14.25
CA ASN A 440 -18.77 -0.48 -13.78
C ASN A 440 -18.28 0.08 -12.43
N PRO A 441 -18.56 1.35 -12.05
CA PRO A 441 -18.07 1.93 -10.79
C PRO A 441 -18.41 1.10 -9.54
N TRP A 442 -19.37 0.18 -9.66
CA TRP A 442 -19.92 -0.65 -8.60
C TRP A 442 -19.41 -2.10 -8.59
N ASP A 443 -18.51 -2.51 -9.49
CA ASP A 443 -18.16 -3.94 -9.64
C ASP A 443 -16.67 -4.24 -9.37
N TYR A 444 -15.76 -3.27 -9.52
CA TYR A 444 -14.33 -3.52 -9.38
C TYR A 444 -13.87 -3.73 -7.92
N TRP A 445 -14.60 -3.22 -6.93
CA TRP A 445 -14.31 -3.45 -5.51
C TRP A 445 -14.65 -4.88 -5.05
N LEU A 446 -15.37 -5.64 -5.89
CA LEU A 446 -15.57 -7.09 -5.74
C LEU A 446 -14.40 -7.91 -6.30
N SER A 447 -13.50 -7.29 -7.08
CA SER A 447 -12.28 -7.94 -7.56
C SER A 447 -11.13 -7.78 -6.55
N PRO A 448 -10.32 -8.83 -6.35
CA PRO A 448 -9.06 -8.73 -5.62
C PRO A 448 -8.14 -7.67 -6.22
N GLU A 449 -7.37 -7.02 -5.35
CA GLU A 449 -6.58 -5.83 -5.68
C GLU A 449 -5.14 -5.95 -5.22
N LEU A 450 -4.21 -5.56 -6.09
CA LEU A 450 -2.82 -5.27 -5.74
C LEU A 450 -2.61 -3.76 -5.74
N ARG A 451 -2.12 -3.22 -4.63
CA ARG A 451 -1.85 -1.79 -4.44
C ARG A 451 -0.35 -1.55 -4.27
N TYR A 452 0.15 -0.51 -4.95
CA TYR A 452 1.55 -0.07 -4.92
C TYR A 452 1.57 1.40 -4.47
N ALA A 453 1.76 1.64 -3.18
CA ALA A 453 1.57 2.96 -2.57
C ALA A 453 2.65 4.00 -2.94
N ASN A 454 3.80 3.55 -3.47
CA ASN A 454 5.00 4.38 -3.56
C ASN A 454 5.64 4.42 -4.96
N VAL A 455 4.87 4.23 -6.05
CA VAL A 455 5.43 4.30 -7.41
C VAL A 455 5.92 5.73 -7.69
N SER A 456 7.21 5.90 -7.99
CA SER A 456 7.83 7.22 -8.04
C SER A 456 7.78 7.85 -9.44
N PHE A 457 7.16 9.02 -9.58
CA PHE A 457 7.09 9.79 -10.83
C PHE A 457 7.92 11.08 -10.72
N LYS A 458 8.72 11.39 -11.75
CA LYS A 458 9.58 12.60 -11.79
C LYS A 458 9.04 13.71 -12.70
N GLN A 459 7.90 13.45 -13.37
CA GLN A 459 7.20 14.42 -14.19
C GLN A 459 5.70 14.12 -14.16
N THR A 460 4.91 15.16 -13.90
CA THR A 460 3.46 15.14 -14.08
C THR A 460 3.11 14.91 -15.55
N GLY A 461 2.06 14.13 -15.80
CA GLY A 461 1.45 13.99 -17.12
C GLY A 461 0.93 12.59 -17.38
N ARG A 462 0.71 12.31 -18.67
CA ARG A 462 0.17 11.04 -19.16
C ARG A 462 1.24 9.96 -19.26
N TYR A 463 0.96 8.80 -18.69
CA TYR A 463 1.75 7.59 -18.84
C TYR A 463 0.89 6.49 -19.45
N TYR A 464 1.32 6.00 -20.61
CA TYR A 464 0.72 4.86 -21.29
C TYR A 464 1.10 3.57 -20.58
N ILE A 465 0.10 2.68 -20.47
CA ILE A 465 0.23 1.42 -19.75
C ILE A 465 0.58 0.31 -20.74
N TRP A 466 1.62 -0.45 -20.42
CA TRP A 466 1.90 -1.75 -21.01
C TRP A 466 1.85 -2.79 -19.90
N VAL A 467 1.17 -3.91 -20.11
CA VAL A 467 1.22 -5.05 -19.20
C VAL A 467 1.78 -6.26 -19.93
N CYS A 468 2.71 -6.93 -19.29
CA CYS A 468 3.20 -8.24 -19.66
C CYS A 468 2.30 -9.27 -18.99
N GLY A 469 1.50 -9.98 -19.79
CA GLY A 469 0.47 -10.86 -19.28
C GLY A 469 0.28 -12.13 -20.11
N LEU A 470 -0.44 -13.09 -19.53
CA LEU A 470 -0.79 -14.39 -20.11
C LEU A 470 -2.13 -14.85 -19.53
N GLY A 471 -3.17 -14.88 -20.38
CA GLY A 471 -4.49 -15.40 -20.01
C GLY A 471 -4.68 -16.88 -20.36
N GLY A 472 -4.24 -17.30 -21.54
CA GLY A 472 -4.49 -18.65 -22.05
C GLY A 472 -5.75 -18.70 -22.90
N THR A 473 -6.89 -18.25 -22.37
CA THR A 473 -8.17 -18.15 -23.09
C THR A 473 -8.71 -16.71 -23.07
N VAL A 474 -9.83 -16.48 -23.77
CA VAL A 474 -10.54 -15.17 -23.77
C VAL A 474 -11.28 -14.88 -22.48
N ASN A 475 -11.43 -15.85 -21.59
CA ASN A 475 -12.08 -15.68 -20.28
C ASN A 475 -11.07 -15.40 -19.17
N ASP A 476 -9.78 -15.33 -19.49
CA ASP A 476 -8.68 -15.17 -18.53
C ASP A 476 -7.78 -13.98 -18.91
N ASP A 477 -8.28 -13.08 -19.74
CA ASP A 477 -7.49 -12.35 -20.72
C ASP A 477 -7.42 -10.85 -20.44
N SER A 478 -7.92 -10.43 -19.28
CA SER A 478 -8.11 -9.02 -19.00
C SER A 478 -7.97 -8.61 -17.53
N LEU A 479 -7.66 -7.33 -17.34
CA LEU A 479 -7.45 -6.70 -16.04
C LEU A 479 -7.89 -5.23 -16.02
N HIS A 480 -7.98 -4.66 -14.84
CA HIS A 480 -8.12 -3.22 -14.63
C HIS A 480 -6.88 -2.64 -13.98
N MET A 481 -6.56 -1.40 -14.34
CA MET A 481 -5.57 -0.60 -13.64
C MET A 481 -6.17 0.74 -13.22
N GLY A 482 -5.57 1.33 -12.20
CA GLY A 482 -5.99 2.62 -11.67
C GLY A 482 -4.88 3.34 -10.94
N ARG A 483 -5.25 4.47 -10.35
CA ARG A 483 -4.41 5.26 -9.45
C ARG A 483 -5.27 5.79 -8.33
N ASP A 484 -4.66 6.06 -7.18
CA ASP A 484 -5.32 6.64 -6.01
C ASP A 484 -6.64 5.91 -5.68
N ASP A 485 -6.57 4.56 -5.73
CA ASP A 485 -7.64 3.63 -5.37
C ASP A 485 -8.87 3.66 -6.30
N TYR A 486 -8.72 4.21 -7.52
CA TYR A 486 -9.79 4.31 -8.50
C TYR A 486 -9.41 3.81 -9.91
N PRO A 487 -10.17 2.87 -10.52
CA PRO A 487 -10.00 2.43 -11.89
C PRO A 487 -10.71 3.37 -12.88
N TYR A 488 -9.96 4.33 -13.40
CA TYR A 488 -10.49 5.28 -14.39
C TYR A 488 -10.86 4.59 -15.71
N ASP A 489 -11.82 5.19 -16.44
CA ASP A 489 -12.18 4.80 -17.81
C ASP A 489 -10.98 4.69 -18.76
N THR A 490 -9.91 5.43 -18.49
CA THR A 490 -8.68 5.46 -19.29
C THR A 490 -7.80 4.22 -19.10
N SER A 491 -8.03 3.43 -18.05
CA SER A 491 -7.15 2.33 -17.63
C SER A 491 -7.88 1.04 -17.20
N ARG A 492 -9.21 0.98 -17.34
CA ARG A 492 -9.99 -0.26 -17.18
C ARG A 492 -10.03 -1.12 -18.45
N GLU A 493 -10.39 -2.40 -18.32
CA GLU A 493 -10.68 -3.32 -19.44
C GLU A 493 -9.48 -3.49 -20.39
N ILE A 494 -8.29 -3.58 -19.81
CA ILE A 494 -7.05 -3.88 -20.53
C ILE A 494 -7.10 -5.36 -20.89
N THR A 495 -6.89 -5.71 -22.15
CA THR A 495 -7.14 -7.05 -22.71
C THR A 495 -6.06 -7.45 -23.72
N GLY A 496 -6.26 -8.58 -24.41
CA GLY A 496 -5.42 -9.06 -25.51
C GLY A 496 -4.44 -10.14 -25.08
N TYR A 497 -4.70 -10.80 -23.96
CA TYR A 497 -3.81 -11.81 -23.36
C TYR A 497 -4.29 -13.26 -23.59
N ALA A 498 -5.32 -13.50 -24.42
CA ALA A 498 -5.81 -14.81 -24.82
C ALA A 498 -4.78 -15.65 -25.64
N SER A 499 -3.65 -16.01 -25.04
CA SER A 499 -2.65 -16.99 -25.49
C SER A 499 -2.00 -17.68 -24.31
N ALA A 500 -1.52 -18.90 -24.55
CA ALA A 500 -0.60 -19.60 -23.67
C ALA A 500 0.87 -19.09 -23.79
N ALA A 501 1.08 -17.78 -23.91
CA ALA A 501 2.40 -17.17 -24.02
C ALA A 501 2.42 -15.77 -23.39
N TRP A 502 3.53 -15.44 -22.72
CA TRP A 502 3.79 -14.11 -22.21
C TRP A 502 3.89 -13.10 -23.35
N ARG A 503 3.11 -12.02 -23.25
CA ARG A 503 3.17 -10.94 -24.22
C ARG A 503 2.93 -9.58 -23.58
N TRP A 504 3.59 -8.57 -24.15
CA TRP A 504 3.26 -7.18 -23.88
C TRP A 504 2.03 -6.76 -24.66
N GLN A 505 1.05 -6.15 -23.99
CA GLN A 505 -0.07 -5.47 -24.63
C GLN A 505 -0.32 -4.09 -24.03
N SER A 506 -0.93 -3.22 -24.84
CA SER A 506 -1.35 -1.87 -24.49
C SER A 506 -2.63 -1.55 -25.24
N ILE A 507 -3.67 -2.33 -24.97
CA ILE A 507 -4.96 -2.21 -25.64
C ILE A 507 -6.11 -2.47 -24.65
N LYS A 508 -7.15 -1.66 -24.77
CA LYS A 508 -8.43 -1.84 -24.09
C LYS A 508 -9.40 -2.59 -25.00
N MET A 509 -10.48 -3.13 -24.44
CA MET A 509 -11.52 -3.84 -25.20
C MET A 509 -12.15 -3.02 -26.33
N ASN A 510 -12.26 -1.70 -26.13
CA ASN A 510 -12.76 -0.79 -27.17
C ASN A 510 -11.70 -0.38 -28.21
N GLY A 511 -10.52 -1.01 -28.21
CA GLY A 511 -9.40 -0.72 -29.10
C GLY A 511 -8.56 0.50 -28.72
N ALA A 512 -8.94 1.27 -27.69
CA ALA A 512 -8.17 2.40 -27.23
C ALA A 512 -6.90 1.97 -26.47
N ARG A 513 -5.89 2.84 -26.46
CA ARG A 513 -4.67 2.60 -25.69
C ARG A 513 -4.86 3.03 -24.23
N PRO A 514 -4.57 2.17 -23.24
CA PRO A 514 -4.75 2.52 -21.83
C PRO A 514 -3.68 3.49 -21.32
N TYR A 515 -4.07 4.40 -20.44
CA TYR A 515 -3.17 5.38 -19.83
C TYR A 515 -3.65 5.84 -18.43
N LEU A 516 -2.71 6.38 -17.66
CA LEU A 516 -2.94 7.10 -16.40
C LEU A 516 -2.43 8.53 -16.54
N ASP A 517 -3.17 9.50 -16.02
CA ASP A 517 -2.68 10.86 -15.84
C ASP A 517 -2.23 11.00 -14.38
N VAL A 518 -0.93 11.11 -14.14
CA VAL A 518 -0.33 11.09 -12.79
C VAL A 518 0.43 12.38 -12.51
N SER A 519 0.43 12.81 -11.25
CA SER A 519 1.25 13.93 -10.79
C SER A 519 2.63 13.46 -10.31
N GLU A 520 3.61 14.35 -10.36
CA GLU A 520 4.97 14.11 -9.87
C GLU A 520 4.97 13.77 -8.36
N GLY A 521 5.83 12.81 -7.98
CA GLY A 521 5.95 12.30 -6.61
C GLY A 521 5.69 10.80 -6.53
N GLU A 522 5.67 10.27 -5.32
CA GLU A 522 5.22 8.90 -5.08
C GLU A 522 3.69 8.85 -5.16
N ARG A 523 3.15 7.88 -5.90
CA ARG A 523 1.71 7.74 -6.14
C ARG A 523 1.26 6.30 -5.97
N VAL A 524 -0.01 6.16 -5.62
CA VAL A 524 -0.69 4.88 -5.53
C VAL A 524 -1.06 4.42 -6.94
N ILE A 525 -0.65 3.21 -7.29
CA ILE A 525 -1.09 2.50 -8.50
C ILE A 525 -1.80 1.22 -8.06
N ASN A 526 -2.87 0.87 -8.74
CA ASN A 526 -3.73 -0.26 -8.39
C ASN A 526 -3.89 -1.18 -9.59
N ILE A 527 -3.99 -2.49 -9.34
CA ILE A 527 -4.29 -3.52 -10.33
C ILE A 527 -5.40 -4.41 -9.77
N TRP A 528 -6.46 -4.59 -10.55
CA TRP A 528 -7.54 -5.55 -10.28
C TRP A 528 -7.63 -6.56 -11.41
N MET A 529 -8.11 -7.76 -11.13
CA MET A 529 -8.49 -8.68 -12.20
C MET A 529 -9.79 -8.20 -12.82
N ARG A 530 -9.89 -8.25 -14.15
CA ARG A 530 -11.18 -8.19 -14.83
C ARG A 530 -11.71 -9.61 -14.95
N GLU A 531 -10.82 -10.55 -15.23
CA GLU A 531 -11.10 -11.97 -15.37
C GLU A 531 -10.17 -12.76 -14.45
N ASP A 532 -10.71 -13.78 -13.79
CA ASP A 532 -9.92 -14.76 -13.07
C ASP A 532 -8.99 -15.54 -14.03
N GLY A 533 -8.06 -16.33 -13.49
CA GLY A 533 -7.07 -17.02 -14.31
C GLY A 533 -5.99 -16.15 -14.97
N MET A 534 -6.21 -14.82 -15.07
CA MET A 534 -5.26 -13.88 -15.67
C MET A 534 -3.93 -13.89 -14.93
N ARG A 535 -2.82 -13.95 -15.69
CA ARG A 535 -1.45 -13.85 -15.14
C ARG A 535 -0.82 -12.53 -15.56
N ILE A 536 -0.24 -11.85 -14.60
CA ILE A 536 0.50 -10.61 -14.79
C ILE A 536 1.91 -10.76 -14.26
N ASP A 537 2.85 -10.25 -15.03
CA ASP A 537 4.27 -10.39 -14.70
C ASP A 537 4.98 -9.06 -14.55
N ARG A 538 4.68 -8.09 -15.41
CA ARG A 538 5.28 -6.76 -15.35
C ARG A 538 4.29 -5.74 -15.84
N VAL A 539 4.31 -4.58 -15.22
CA VAL A 539 3.66 -3.39 -15.76
C VAL A 539 4.73 -2.39 -16.10
N LEU A 540 4.58 -1.73 -17.25
CA LEU A 540 5.44 -0.65 -17.69
C LEU A 540 4.60 0.59 -17.95
N LEU A 541 4.98 1.70 -17.31
CA LEU A 541 4.39 3.02 -17.53
C LEU A 541 5.41 3.91 -18.27
N THR A 542 4.98 4.53 -19.35
CA THR A 542 5.84 5.37 -20.19
C THR A 542 5.13 6.60 -20.73
N ARG A 543 5.83 7.74 -20.81
CA ARG A 543 5.29 8.97 -21.41
C ARG A 543 5.38 8.96 -22.95
N GLN A 544 6.07 7.99 -23.52
CA GLN A 544 6.27 7.89 -24.97
C GLN A 544 5.08 7.23 -25.64
N VAL A 545 4.29 8.02 -26.36
CA VAL A 545 3.13 7.56 -27.12
C VAL A 545 3.48 6.49 -28.16
N GLY A 546 4.72 6.44 -28.67
CA GLY A 546 5.14 5.43 -29.67
C GLY A 546 5.85 4.21 -29.08
N TYR A 547 6.06 4.15 -27.77
CA TYR A 547 6.92 3.11 -27.19
C TYR A 547 6.27 1.73 -27.26
N ASN A 548 7.06 0.74 -27.68
CA ASN A 548 6.71 -0.68 -27.72
C ASN A 548 7.84 -1.51 -27.05
N PRO A 549 7.54 -2.21 -25.94
CA PRO A 549 8.54 -3.01 -25.22
C PRO A 549 8.88 -4.37 -25.84
N THR A 550 8.10 -4.92 -26.78
CA THR A 550 8.22 -6.32 -27.25
C THR A 550 9.60 -6.72 -27.77
N GLY A 551 10.36 -5.78 -28.35
CA GLY A 551 11.74 -6.03 -28.82
C GLY A 551 12.84 -5.52 -27.88
N ASN A 552 12.46 -4.83 -26.80
CA ASN A 552 13.38 -4.05 -25.97
C ASN A 552 13.42 -4.54 -24.52
N ILE A 553 12.31 -5.04 -23.98
CA ILE A 553 12.21 -5.49 -22.58
C ILE A 553 11.56 -6.86 -22.57
N ARG A 554 12.19 -7.82 -21.89
CA ARG A 554 11.63 -9.17 -21.77
C ARG A 554 10.25 -9.11 -21.09
N CYS A 555 9.32 -9.88 -21.63
CA CYS A 555 8.05 -10.19 -20.99
C CYS A 555 8.12 -11.65 -20.53
N GLY A 556 7.96 -11.90 -19.23
CA GLY A 556 8.30 -13.18 -18.62
C GLY A 556 9.66 -13.14 -17.90
N GLY A 557 10.05 -14.29 -17.35
CA GLY A 557 11.25 -14.41 -16.51
C GLY A 557 12.54 -14.17 -17.31
N TYR A 558 13.60 -13.74 -16.62
CA TYR A 558 14.92 -13.54 -17.22
C TYR A 558 15.68 -14.84 -17.44
#